data_AF-A0A1F9UBX3-F1
#
_entry.id   AF-A0A1F9UBX3-F1
#
_cell.length_a   1.000
_cell.length_b   1.000
_cell.length_c   1.000
_cell.angle_alpha   90.00
_cell.angle_beta   90.00
_cell.angle_gamma   90.00
#
_symmetry.space_group_name_H-M   'P 1'
#
loop_
_entity.id
_entity.type
_entity.pdbx_description
1 polymer ?
#
loop_
_entity_poly.entity_id
_entity_poly.type
_entity_poly.pdbx_seq_one_letter_code
_entity_poly.pdbx_strand_id
1 'polypeptide(L)' 'MSKEDLERIALVALRENKKSGADIALVKKYIDHYLRIGLTDSEVLEILKPLQEDRIITSKMNKYYLL' A
#
# COMPACT_ATOMS: atom_id res chain seq x y z
N MET A 1 4.29 -10.55 13.24
CA MET A 1 3.85 -9.34 12.52
C MET A 1 2.71 -9.79 11.62
N SER A 2 1.51 -9.25 11.81
CA SER A 2 0.31 -9.79 11.19
C SER A 2 0.05 -9.14 9.83
N LYS A 3 -0.62 -9.86 8.93
CA LYS A 3 -0.97 -9.35 7.59
C LYS A 3 -1.79 -8.05 7.67
N GLU A 4 -2.66 -7.96 8.68
CA GLU A 4 -3.44 -6.76 9.00
C GLU A 4 -2.61 -5.52 9.35
N ASP A 5 -1.43 -5.67 9.97
CA ASP A 5 -0.56 -4.53 10.28
C ASP A 5 -0.02 -3.89 9.01
N LEU A 6 0.37 -4.73 8.04
CA LEU A 6 0.86 -4.31 6.73
C LEU A 6 -0.22 -3.59 5.92
N GLU A 7 -1.43 -4.15 5.91
CA GLU A 7 -2.60 -3.56 5.25
C GLU A 7 -2.95 -2.20 5.86
N ARG A 8 -2.95 -2.09 7.19
CA ARG A 8 -3.21 -0.82 7.89
C ARG A 8 -2.17 0.24 7.51
N ILE A 9 -0.89 -0.10 7.45
CA ILE A 9 0.17 0.85 7.06
C ILE A 9 0.02 1.25 5.59
N ALA A 10 -0.31 0.31 4.70
CA ALA A 10 -0.57 0.62 3.30
C ALA A 10 -1.75 1.60 3.13
N LEU A 11 -2.83 1.42 3.91
CA LEU A 11 -3.96 2.33 3.93
C LEU A 11 -3.58 3.72 4.48
N VAL A 12 -2.71 3.80 5.49
CA VAL A 12 -2.18 5.08 5.99
C VAL A 12 -1.38 5.79 4.90
N ALA A 13 -0.52 5.07 4.17
CA ALA A 13 0.26 5.64 3.08
C ALA A 13 -0.63 6.25 1.97
N LEU A 14 -1.71 5.55 1.63
CA LEU A 14 -2.71 6.03 0.67
C LEU A 14 -3.52 7.22 1.22
N ARG A 15 -3.86 7.18 2.51
CA ARG A 15 -4.68 8.21 3.18
C ARG A 15 -3.91 9.49 3.45
N GLU A 16 -2.62 9.44 3.72
CA GLU A 16 -1.76 10.63 3.81
C GLU A 16 -1.70 11.34 2.45
N ASN A 17 -1.79 10.58 1.35
CA ASN A 17 -1.81 11.11 -0.01
C ASN A 17 -3.24 11.47 -0.50
N LYS A 18 -4.01 12.17 0.36
CA LYS A 18 -5.45 12.50 0.26
C LYS A 18 -5.97 13.03 -1.09
N LYS A 19 -5.09 13.51 -1.97
CA LYS A 19 -5.47 14.19 -3.22
C LYS A 19 -5.15 13.42 -4.48
N SER A 20 -4.35 12.37 -4.41
CA SER A 20 -3.89 11.72 -5.63
C SER A 20 -3.80 10.21 -5.52
N GLY A 21 -3.70 9.60 -4.33
CA GLY A 21 -3.39 8.18 -4.21
C GLY A 21 -1.88 7.95 -4.07
N ALA A 22 -1.44 6.69 -4.06
CA ALA A 22 -0.05 6.32 -3.85
C ALA A 22 0.44 5.30 -4.88
N ASP A 23 1.65 5.54 -5.40
CA ASP A 23 2.42 4.52 -6.08
C ASP A 23 2.92 3.45 -5.10
N ILE A 24 3.22 2.26 -5.61
CA ILE A 24 3.85 1.17 -4.85
C ILE A 24 5.12 1.64 -4.12
N ALA A 25 5.93 2.49 -4.76
CA ALA A 25 7.15 3.02 -4.15
C ALA A 25 6.87 3.83 -2.88
N LEU A 26 5.76 4.56 -2.84
CA LEU A 26 5.38 5.32 -1.65
C LEU A 26 4.85 4.40 -0.55
N VAL A 27 3.99 3.43 -0.90
CA VAL A 27 3.50 2.42 0.04
C VAL A 27 4.66 1.66 0.67
N LYS A 28 5.62 1.22 -0.16
CA LYS A 28 6.87 0.58 0.26
C LYS A 28 7.67 1.46 1.22
N LYS A 29 7.85 2.75 0.89
CA LYS A 29 8.57 3.69 1.77
C LYS A 29 7.89 3.83 3.14
N TYR A 30 6.56 3.83 3.18
CA TYR A 30 5.83 3.85 4.44
C TYR A 30 6.03 2.55 5.22
N ILE A 31 5.87 1.40 4.58
CA ILE A 31 6.05 0.12 5.25
C ILE A 31 7.49 -0.02 5.79
N ASP A 32 8.50 0.36 5.00
CA ASP A 32 9.89 0.40 5.44
C ASP A 32 10.10 1.40 6.59
N HIS A 33 9.46 2.57 6.56
CA HIS A 33 9.56 3.56 7.64
C HIS A 33 8.99 3.04 8.97
N TYR A 34 7.84 2.35 8.93
CA TYR A 34 7.15 1.87 10.13
C TYR A 34 7.68 0.54 10.66
N LEU A 35 8.02 -0.39 9.77
CA LEU A 35 8.39 -1.75 10.13
C LEU A 35 9.89 -2.03 9.96
N ARG A 36 10.65 -1.14 9.31
CA ARG A 36 12.08 -1.31 8.99
C ARG A 36 12.36 -2.63 8.29
N ILE A 37 11.47 -3.00 7.38
CA ILE A 37 11.54 -4.22 6.56
C ILE A 37 11.75 -3.84 5.10
N GLY A 38 12.78 -4.44 4.49
CA GLY A 38 13.09 -4.23 3.08
C GLY A 38 12.18 -5.04 2.16
N LEU A 39 10.91 -4.65 2.03
CA LEU A 39 9.96 -5.36 1.16
C LEU A 39 10.27 -5.15 -0.31
N THR A 40 10.05 -6.21 -1.09
CA THR A 40 10.05 -6.14 -2.54
C THR A 40 8.74 -5.57 -3.07
N ASP A 41 8.76 -5.06 -4.31
CA ASP A 41 7.56 -4.52 -4.94
C ASP A 41 6.46 -5.60 -5.10
N SER A 42 6.85 -6.86 -5.29
CA SER A 42 5.93 -8.00 -5.34
C SER A 42 5.22 -8.24 -4.01
N GLU A 43 5.94 -8.16 -2.89
CA GLU A 43 5.31 -8.33 -1.57
C GLU A 43 4.34 -7.19 -1.25
N VAL A 44 4.68 -5.96 -1.63
CA VAL A 44 3.76 -4.82 -1.51
C VAL A 44 2.51 -5.04 -2.35
N LEU A 45 2.63 -5.61 -3.55
CA LEU A 45 1.48 -5.99 -4.37
C LEU A 45 0.62 -7.07 -3.70
N GLU A 46 1.21 -8.06 -3.04
CA GLU A 46 0.45 -9.09 -2.31
C GLU A 46 -0.33 -8.53 -1.11
N ILE A 47 0.17 -7.46 -0.50
CA ILE A 47 -0.53 -6.72 0.57
C ILE A 47 -1.66 -5.86 -0.01
N LEU A 48 -1.45 -5.22 -1.17
CA LEU A 48 -2.44 -4.35 -1.81
C LEU A 48 -3.55 -5.14 -2.53
N LYS A 49 -3.29 -6.38 -2.95
CA LYS A 49 -4.23 -7.25 -3.67
C LYS A 49 -5.54 -7.48 -2.91
N PRO A 50 -5.56 -7.94 -1.64
CA PRO A 50 -6.80 -8.10 -0.89
C PRO A 50 -7.54 -6.76 -0.73
N LEU A 51 -6.83 -5.67 -0.42
CA LEU A 51 -7.43 -4.33 -0.32
C LEU A 51 -8.11 -3.89 -1.63
N GLN A 52 -7.59 -4.32 -2.78
CA GLN A 52 -8.18 -4.06 -4.09
C GLN A 52 -9.39 -4.97 -4.36
N GLU A 53 -9.33 -6.24 -3.98
CA GLU A 53 -10.45 -7.19 -4.10
C GLU A 53 -11.65 -6.78 -3.21
N ASP A 54 -11.36 -6.31 -1.99
CA ASP A 54 -12.34 -5.74 -1.05
C ASP A 54 -12.86 -4.35 -1.47
N ARG A 55 -12.40 -3.82 -2.63
CA ARG A 55 -12.76 -2.49 -3.17
C ARG A 55 -12.45 -1.34 -2.21
N ILE A 56 -11.51 -1.53 -1.28
CA ILE A 56 -11.02 -0.47 -0.39
C ILE A 56 -10.11 0.47 -1.18
N ILE A 57 -9.37 -0.07 -2.15
CA ILE A 57 -8.47 0.70 -3.01
C ILE A 57 -8.74 0.39 -4.49
N THR A 58 -8.55 1.38 -5.36
CA THR A 58 -8.66 1.21 -6.81
C THR A 58 -7.29 1.35 -7.46
N SER A 59 -6.88 0.36 -8.25
CA SER A 59 -5.67 0.44 -9.06
C SER A 59 -5.94 1.21 -10.37
N LYS A 60 -5.12 2.23 -10.65
CA LYS A 60 -5.05 2.96 -11.92
C LYS A 60 -3.82 2.52 -12.72
N MET A 61 -3.76 2.94 -13.99
CA MET A 61 -2.61 2.72 -14.87
C MET A 61 -1.30 3.15 -14.19
N ASN A 62 -0.23 2.36 -14.39
CA ASN A 62 1.11 2.53 -13.80
C ASN A 62 1.24 2.31 -12.28
N LYS A 63 0.69 1.22 -11.72
CA LYS A 63 0.97 0.81 -10.32
C LYS A 63 0.57 1.88 -9.28
N TYR A 64 -0.50 2.59 -9.59
CA TYR A 64 -0.99 3.72 -8.81
C TYR A 64 -2.31 3.37 -8.13
N TYR A 65 -2.44 3.62 -6.83
CA TYR A 65 -3.59 3.18 -6.04
C TYR A 65 -4.32 4.35 -5.40
N LEU A 66 -5.65 4.35 -5.48
CA LEU A 66 -6.55 5.37 -4.93
C LEU A 66 -7.40 4.79 -3.82
N LEU A 67 -7.75 5.62 -2.82
CA LEU A 67 -8.85 5.36 -1.87
C LEU A 67 -10.18 5.81 -2.45
#